data_AF-A0A3Q9AC02-F1
#
_entry.id   AF-A0A3Q9AC02-F1
#
_cell.length_a   1.000
_cell.length_b   1.000
_cell.length_c   1.000
_cell.angle_alpha   90.00
_cell.angle_beta   90.00
_cell.angle_gamma   90.00
#
_symmetry.space_group_name_H-M   'P 1'
#
loop_
_entity.id
_entity.type
_entity.pdbx_description
1 polymer ?
#
loop_
_entity_poly.entity_id
_entity_poly.type
_entity_poly.pdbx_seq_one_letter_code
_entity_poly.pdbx_strand_id
1 'polypeptide(L)'
;MSEPVSPSEPQPQPGEEAPGPRREPVFNLPPVVLAVIGICAVVFLLQQYVLNDDQQMTLLYDGAFIPVLYTGQYGFDWFLFTRPFTYAFMHGSVAHIAINMVWLAAFGSPLANRLGATRFGVFYAATGLASVALFWAMHPYGEMPLVGASGAISGMMGAAARYGFRIDRSSGSAAFAGEPLPIAIVLRLRGVMTFLGVWMVINLATGLLGLAPGIDGQIAWEAHIGGFVAGFFGLRFFDRPQRSE
;
A
#
# COMPACT_ATOMS: atom_id res chain seq x y z
N MET A 1 14.43 67.32 33.83
CA MET A 1 13.67 66.05 33.72
C MET A 1 14.53 65.11 32.91
N SER A 2 14.98 64.02 33.52
CA SER A 2 15.94 63.07 32.94
C SER A 2 15.18 62.01 32.13
N GLU A 3 15.60 61.76 30.88
CA GLU A 3 15.06 60.65 30.08
C GLU A 3 15.52 59.29 30.64
N PRO A 4 14.68 58.24 30.58
CA PRO A 4 15.08 56.91 30.99
C PRO A 4 15.91 56.22 29.91
N VAL A 5 17.06 55.66 30.32
CA VAL A 5 17.95 54.85 29.49
C VAL A 5 17.28 53.48 29.23
N SER A 6 17.07 53.14 27.96
CA SER A 6 16.60 51.82 27.53
C SER A 6 17.67 50.76 27.80
N PRO A 7 17.33 49.55 28.29
CA PRO A 7 18.31 48.47 28.43
C PRO A 7 18.77 48.01 27.05
N SER A 8 20.09 47.88 26.89
CA SER A 8 20.76 47.34 25.71
C SER A 8 20.44 45.85 25.56
N GLU A 9 20.00 45.44 24.37
CA GLU A 9 19.87 44.02 24.01
C GLU A 9 21.25 43.33 24.06
N PRO A 10 21.33 42.08 24.56
CA PRO A 10 22.58 41.32 24.55
C PRO A 10 23.01 41.03 23.10
N GLN A 11 24.20 41.48 22.72
CA GLN A 11 24.78 41.11 21.42
C GLN A 11 25.08 39.61 21.38
N PRO A 12 24.79 38.91 20.27
CA PRO A 12 25.16 37.51 20.10
C PRO A 12 26.69 37.34 20.15
N GLN A 13 27.16 36.33 20.88
CA GLN A 13 28.59 36.03 20.97
C GLN A 13 29.13 35.59 19.60
N PRO A 14 30.26 36.15 19.11
CA PRO A 14 30.87 35.72 17.86
C PRO A 14 31.56 34.37 18.09
N GLY A 15 30.92 33.28 17.68
CA GLY A 15 31.51 31.94 17.76
C GLY A 15 30.53 30.77 17.75
N GLU A 16 29.24 31.00 17.86
CA GLU A 16 28.24 29.92 17.79
C GLU A 16 27.92 29.62 16.32
N GLU A 17 28.73 28.76 15.70
CA GLU A 17 28.37 28.15 14.41
C GLU A 17 27.00 27.47 14.56
N ALA A 18 26.00 28.02 13.86
CA ALA A 18 24.69 27.41 13.78
C ALA A 18 24.85 25.94 13.36
N PRO A 19 24.24 24.98 14.07
CA PRO A 19 24.38 23.57 13.73
C PRO A 19 24.00 23.38 12.26
N GLY A 20 24.96 22.92 11.46
CA GLY A 20 24.75 22.71 10.03
C GLY A 20 23.54 21.82 9.78
N PRO A 21 22.81 22.00 8.66
CA PRO A 21 21.59 21.26 8.38
C PRO A 21 21.87 19.76 8.45
N ARG A 22 21.26 19.09 9.43
CA ARG A 22 21.30 17.63 9.53
C ARG A 22 20.77 17.07 8.22
N ARG A 23 21.58 16.27 7.54
CA ARG A 23 21.15 15.49 6.37
C ARG A 23 20.14 14.46 6.86
N GLU A 24 18.88 14.84 6.90
CA GLU A 24 17.79 13.88 7.08
C GLU A 24 17.71 13.03 5.81
N PRO A 25 17.72 11.70 5.91
CA PRO A 25 17.58 10.86 4.74
C PRO A 25 16.25 11.18 4.05
N VAL A 26 16.31 11.46 2.75
CA VAL A 26 15.16 11.88 1.92
C VAL A 26 14.03 10.85 1.93
N PHE A 27 14.32 9.59 2.31
CA PHE A 27 13.36 8.50 2.43
C PHE A 27 13.50 7.77 3.76
N ASN A 28 12.88 8.29 4.83
CA ASN A 28 12.70 7.53 6.07
C ASN A 28 11.50 6.58 5.94
N LEU A 29 11.62 5.54 5.11
CA LEU A 29 10.57 4.52 4.95
C LEU A 29 10.45 3.70 6.24
N PRO A 30 9.23 3.43 6.73
CA PRO A 30 9.06 2.59 7.92
C PRO A 30 9.65 1.20 7.69
N PRO A 31 10.33 0.59 8.68
CA PRO A 31 11.00 -0.70 8.51
C PRO A 31 10.08 -1.81 7.97
N VAL A 32 8.80 -1.80 8.36
CA VAL A 32 7.81 -2.77 7.86
C VAL A 32 7.51 -2.58 6.37
N VAL A 33 7.48 -1.34 5.87
CA VAL A 33 7.26 -1.05 4.45
C VAL A 33 8.49 -1.47 3.66
N LEU A 34 9.69 -1.17 4.17
CA LEU A 34 10.94 -1.62 3.58
C LEU A 34 11.05 -3.15 3.54
N ALA A 35 10.58 -3.85 4.58
CA ALA A 35 10.54 -5.30 4.60
C ALA A 35 9.63 -5.86 3.51
N VAL A 36 8.42 -5.31 3.33
CA VAL A 36 7.52 -5.73 2.23
C VAL A 36 8.17 -5.47 0.87
N ILE A 37 8.75 -4.28 0.67
CA ILE A 37 9.47 -3.94 -0.58
C ILE A 37 10.61 -4.93 -0.83
N GLY A 38 11.42 -5.22 0.19
CA GLY A 38 12.54 -6.15 0.12
C GLY A 38 12.10 -7.57 -0.23
N ILE A 39 11.02 -8.07 0.38
CA ILE A 39 10.47 -9.40 0.05
C ILE A 39 10.01 -9.44 -1.40
N CYS A 40 9.24 -8.44 -1.86
CA CYS A 40 8.80 -8.36 -3.26
C CYS A 40 9.99 -8.31 -4.23
N ALA A 41 11.02 -7.52 -3.91
CA ALA A 41 12.22 -7.41 -4.73
C ALA A 41 12.99 -8.73 -4.79
N VAL A 42 13.19 -9.40 -3.65
CA VAL A 42 13.87 -10.72 -3.60
C VAL A 42 13.10 -11.75 -4.42
N VAL A 43 11.78 -11.87 -4.22
CA VAL A 43 10.94 -12.82 -4.97
C VAL A 43 11.03 -12.53 -6.48
N PHE A 44 10.93 -11.27 -6.87
CA PHE A 44 11.02 -10.88 -8.28
C PHE A 44 12.41 -11.15 -8.88
N LEU A 45 13.49 -10.85 -8.16
CA LEU A 45 14.86 -11.13 -8.63
C LEU A 45 15.12 -12.65 -8.75
N LEU A 46 14.57 -13.46 -7.85
CA LEU A 46 14.61 -14.91 -7.96
C LEU A 46 13.90 -15.37 -9.24
N GLN A 47 12.67 -14.87 -9.47
CA GLN A 47 11.89 -15.19 -10.67
C GLN A 47 12.61 -14.83 -11.98
N GLN A 48 13.34 -13.70 -12.02
CA GLN A 48 13.92 -13.19 -13.26
C GLN A 48 15.35 -13.68 -13.54
N TYR A 49 16.13 -13.99 -12.51
CA TYR A 49 17.57 -14.17 -12.66
C TYR A 49 18.14 -15.46 -12.04
N VAL A 50 17.34 -16.19 -11.26
CA VAL A 50 17.84 -17.37 -10.51
C VAL A 50 17.09 -18.64 -10.91
N LEU A 51 15.77 -18.58 -11.02
CA LEU A 51 14.95 -19.76 -11.34
C LEU A 51 14.99 -20.06 -12.84
N ASN A 52 15.03 -21.36 -13.17
CA ASN A 52 14.74 -21.81 -14.53
C ASN A 52 13.22 -21.87 -14.80
N ASP A 53 12.84 -22.17 -16.04
CA ASP A 53 11.43 -22.16 -16.46
C ASP A 53 10.54 -23.08 -15.60
N ASP A 54 10.97 -24.32 -15.33
CA ASP A 54 10.20 -25.28 -14.52
C ASP A 54 10.03 -24.80 -13.07
N GLN A 55 11.11 -24.25 -12.49
CA GLN A 55 11.09 -23.71 -11.13
C GLN A 55 10.23 -22.44 -11.05
N GLN A 56 10.25 -21.60 -12.07
CA GLN A 56 9.42 -20.41 -12.16
C GLN A 56 7.93 -20.80 -12.26
N MET A 57 7.60 -21.81 -13.06
CA MET A 57 6.22 -22.31 -13.16
C MET A 57 5.77 -22.93 -11.84
N THR A 58 6.63 -23.68 -11.17
CA THR A 58 6.35 -24.23 -9.83
C THR A 58 6.09 -23.12 -8.82
N LEU A 59 6.97 -22.11 -8.76
CA LEU A 59 6.79 -20.95 -7.88
C LEU A 59 5.50 -20.18 -8.20
N LEU A 60 5.16 -20.02 -9.48
CA LEU A 60 3.92 -19.37 -9.91
C LEU A 60 2.70 -20.18 -9.47
N TYR A 61 2.70 -21.49 -9.68
CA TYR A 61 1.60 -22.36 -9.28
C TYR A 61 1.43 -22.41 -7.75
N ASP A 62 2.50 -22.52 -6.98
CA ASP A 62 2.46 -22.62 -5.52
C ASP A 62 2.22 -21.27 -4.82
N GLY A 63 2.64 -20.17 -5.46
CA GLY A 63 2.64 -18.84 -4.87
C GLY A 63 1.49 -17.93 -5.31
N ALA A 64 1.00 -18.05 -6.54
CA ALA A 64 -0.05 -17.18 -7.08
C ALA A 64 -1.45 -17.61 -6.62
N PHE A 65 -2.38 -16.66 -6.60
CA PHE A 65 -3.78 -16.99 -6.33
C PHE A 65 -4.46 -17.40 -7.64
N ILE A 66 -4.83 -18.68 -7.76
CA ILE A 66 -5.52 -19.22 -8.93
C ILE A 66 -6.96 -19.58 -8.52
N PRO A 67 -7.99 -18.84 -9.00
CA PRO A 67 -9.37 -18.99 -8.51
C PRO A 67 -9.93 -20.41 -8.61
N VAL A 68 -9.69 -21.08 -9.74
CA VAL A 68 -10.26 -22.40 -10.01
C VAL A 68 -9.86 -23.46 -8.96
N LEU A 69 -8.71 -23.30 -8.31
CA LEU A 69 -8.22 -24.24 -7.28
C LEU A 69 -9.08 -24.20 -6.00
N TYR A 70 -9.87 -23.15 -5.79
CA TYR A 70 -10.76 -23.00 -4.64
C TYR A 70 -12.20 -23.45 -4.92
N THR A 71 -12.47 -24.03 -6.09
CA THR A 71 -13.80 -24.57 -6.46
C THR A 71 -14.07 -25.95 -5.86
N GLY A 72 -13.04 -26.62 -5.32
CA GLY A 72 -13.11 -28.00 -4.84
C GLY A 72 -12.94 -29.07 -5.94
N GLN A 73 -12.74 -28.67 -7.21
CA GLN A 73 -12.59 -29.61 -8.33
C GLN A 73 -11.21 -30.29 -8.42
N TYR A 74 -10.18 -29.70 -7.80
CA TYR A 74 -8.77 -30.10 -8.00
C TYR A 74 -8.18 -30.88 -6.80
N GLY A 75 -9.01 -31.33 -5.86
CA GLY A 75 -8.56 -32.02 -4.66
C GLY A 75 -7.91 -31.09 -3.64
N PHE A 76 -7.26 -31.69 -2.64
CA PHE A 76 -6.60 -30.95 -1.56
C PHE A 76 -5.14 -30.64 -1.90
N ASP A 77 -4.73 -29.40 -1.67
CA ASP A 77 -3.37 -28.91 -1.82
C ASP A 77 -3.03 -28.02 -0.61
N TRP A 78 -1.87 -28.24 0.01
CA TRP A 78 -1.43 -27.48 1.18
C TRP A 78 -1.23 -26.00 0.88
N PHE A 79 -0.89 -25.65 -0.37
CA PHE A 79 -0.70 -24.27 -0.80
C PHE A 79 -2.01 -23.46 -0.87
N LEU A 80 -3.19 -24.10 -0.79
CA LEU A 80 -4.48 -23.40 -0.67
C LEU A 80 -4.55 -22.45 0.53
N PHE A 81 -3.77 -22.69 1.58
CA PHE A 81 -3.72 -21.82 2.75
C PHE A 81 -2.72 -20.66 2.60
N THR A 82 -1.72 -20.78 1.74
CA THR A 82 -0.63 -19.79 1.60
C THR A 82 -0.83 -18.87 0.39
N ARG A 83 -1.32 -19.40 -0.73
CA ARG A 83 -1.62 -18.64 -1.97
C ARG A 83 -2.42 -17.35 -1.75
N PRO A 84 -3.44 -17.29 -0.85
CA PRO A 84 -4.18 -16.04 -0.58
C PRO A 84 -3.33 -14.93 0.04
N PHE A 85 -2.11 -15.24 0.48
CA PHE A 85 -1.15 -14.29 1.05
C PHE A 85 0.09 -14.11 0.18
N THR A 86 0.65 -15.20 -0.35
CA THR A 86 1.91 -15.19 -1.10
C THR A 86 1.80 -14.46 -2.44
N TYR A 87 0.61 -14.48 -3.06
CA TYR A 87 0.37 -13.81 -4.34
C TYR A 87 0.74 -12.32 -4.30
N ALA A 88 0.56 -11.68 -3.15
CA ALA A 88 0.80 -10.25 -2.94
C ALA A 88 2.29 -9.87 -3.04
N PHE A 89 3.21 -10.84 -2.98
CA PHE A 89 4.65 -10.61 -3.07
C PHE A 89 5.24 -10.92 -4.45
N MET A 90 4.47 -11.57 -5.32
CA MET A 90 4.89 -11.98 -6.67
C MET A 90 4.57 -10.90 -7.70
N HIS A 91 5.42 -10.74 -8.73
CA HIS A 91 5.20 -9.76 -9.79
C HIS A 91 5.59 -10.31 -11.15
N GLY A 92 4.78 -10.03 -12.18
CA GLY A 92 4.98 -10.57 -13.53
C GLY A 92 5.89 -9.74 -14.45
N SER A 93 6.21 -8.49 -14.08
CA SER A 93 7.05 -7.62 -14.90
C SER A 93 7.74 -6.52 -14.08
N VAL A 94 8.81 -5.94 -14.64
CA VAL A 94 9.56 -4.84 -14.01
C VAL A 94 8.67 -3.62 -13.78
N ALA A 95 7.85 -3.25 -14.76
CA ALA A 95 6.92 -2.13 -14.62
C ALA A 95 5.88 -2.38 -13.51
N HIS A 96 5.38 -3.62 -13.41
CA HIS A 96 4.40 -4.00 -12.39
C HIS A 96 4.98 -3.86 -10.97
N ILE A 97 6.17 -4.42 -10.69
CA ILE A 97 6.80 -4.26 -9.38
C ILE A 97 7.15 -2.80 -9.10
N ALA A 98 7.73 -2.07 -10.06
CA ALA A 98 8.13 -0.68 -9.87
C ALA A 98 6.95 0.20 -9.46
N ILE A 99 5.82 0.10 -10.17
CA ILE A 99 4.60 0.85 -9.86
C ILE A 99 4.06 0.47 -8.47
N ASN A 100 4.01 -0.82 -8.14
CA ASN A 100 3.56 -1.26 -6.82
C ASN A 100 4.47 -0.74 -5.70
N MET A 101 5.80 -0.75 -5.86
CA MET A 101 6.70 -0.28 -4.81
C MET A 101 6.59 1.23 -4.61
N VAL A 102 6.39 2.01 -5.68
CA VAL A 102 6.12 3.46 -5.58
C VAL A 102 4.83 3.73 -4.81
N TRP A 103 3.74 3.04 -5.14
CA TRP A 103 2.47 3.24 -4.44
C TRP A 103 2.47 2.70 -3.01
N LEU A 104 3.18 1.59 -2.77
CA LEU A 104 3.41 1.05 -1.43
C LEU A 104 4.21 2.03 -0.57
N ALA A 105 5.26 2.64 -1.12
CA ALA A 105 6.00 3.69 -0.42
C ALA A 105 5.11 4.91 -0.14
N ALA A 106 4.30 5.35 -1.12
CA ALA A 106 3.47 6.55 -1.00
C ALA A 106 2.32 6.41 0.01
N PHE A 107 1.59 5.28 -0.01
CA PHE A 107 0.43 5.06 0.87
C PHE A 107 0.73 4.20 2.08
N GLY A 108 1.63 3.23 1.93
CA GLY A 108 2.02 2.32 3.00
C GLY A 108 2.85 3.02 4.07
N SER A 109 3.75 3.94 3.73
CA SER A 109 4.56 4.66 4.72
C SER A 109 3.74 5.47 5.72
N PRO A 110 2.86 6.41 5.29
CA PRO A 110 2.04 7.17 6.22
C PRO A 110 1.06 6.29 7.02
N LEU A 111 0.59 5.19 6.43
CA LEU A 111 -0.26 4.23 7.14
C LEU A 111 0.53 3.43 8.18
N ALA A 112 1.72 2.93 7.83
CA ALA A 112 2.57 2.17 8.74
C ALA A 112 3.03 3.02 9.94
N ASN A 113 3.39 4.28 9.70
CA ASN A 113 3.71 5.23 10.77
C ASN A 113 2.51 5.49 11.69
N ARG A 114 1.28 5.48 11.14
CA ARG A 114 0.05 5.66 11.91
C ARG A 114 -0.33 4.42 12.73
N LEU A 115 -0.32 3.24 12.11
CA LEU A 115 -0.80 1.99 12.71
C LEU A 115 0.26 1.28 13.57
N GLY A 116 1.53 1.50 13.26
CA GLY A 116 2.66 0.71 13.73
C GLY A 116 2.83 -0.61 12.96
N ALA A 117 4.01 -1.22 13.07
CA ALA A 117 4.42 -2.36 12.25
C ALA A 117 3.45 -3.55 12.29
N THR A 118 3.06 -4.03 13.49
CA THR A 118 2.20 -5.20 13.63
C THR A 118 0.82 -4.99 12.99
N ARG A 119 0.17 -3.86 13.28
CA ARG A 119 -1.16 -3.58 12.73
C ARG A 119 -1.12 -3.29 11.25
N PHE A 120 -0.04 -2.68 10.75
CA PHE A 120 0.19 -2.56 9.32
C PHE A 120 0.31 -3.92 8.65
N GLY A 121 1.04 -4.87 9.24
CA GLY A 121 1.15 -6.23 8.71
C GLY A 121 -0.20 -6.96 8.65
N VAL A 122 -1.00 -6.87 9.72
CA VAL A 122 -2.36 -7.46 9.72
C VAL A 122 -3.27 -6.74 8.73
N PHE A 123 -3.17 -5.41 8.62
CA PHE A 123 -3.94 -4.62 7.65
C PHE A 123 -3.59 -5.05 6.22
N TYR A 124 -2.30 -5.17 5.89
CA TYR A 124 -1.80 -5.63 4.59
C TYR A 124 -2.37 -7.01 4.23
N ALA A 125 -2.32 -7.95 5.17
CA ALA A 125 -2.86 -9.30 4.98
C ALA A 125 -4.38 -9.28 4.81
N ALA A 126 -5.11 -8.52 5.64
CA ALA A 126 -6.57 -8.47 5.60
C ALA A 126 -7.09 -7.85 4.30
N THR A 127 -6.47 -6.78 3.80
CA THR A 127 -6.88 -6.16 2.53
C THR A 127 -6.45 -6.99 1.33
N GLY A 128 -5.32 -7.69 1.40
CA GLY A 128 -4.94 -8.70 0.40
C GLY A 128 -5.94 -9.87 0.33
N LEU A 129 -6.36 -10.40 1.49
CA LEU A 129 -7.39 -11.44 1.54
C LEU A 129 -8.73 -10.98 0.96
N ALA A 130 -9.16 -9.76 1.30
CA ALA A 130 -10.40 -9.20 0.74
C ALA A 130 -10.30 -8.99 -0.78
N SER A 131 -9.10 -8.67 -1.28
CA SER A 131 -8.81 -8.54 -2.69
C SER A 131 -9.02 -9.85 -3.45
N VAL A 132 -8.38 -10.95 -3.01
CA VAL A 132 -8.57 -12.27 -3.64
C VAL A 132 -9.97 -12.84 -3.41
N ALA A 133 -10.62 -12.53 -2.29
CA ALA A 133 -11.98 -12.96 -2.02
C ALA A 133 -12.98 -12.34 -3.02
N LEU A 134 -12.88 -11.03 -3.31
CA LEU A 134 -13.73 -10.41 -4.32
C LEU A 134 -13.40 -10.93 -5.73
N PHE A 135 -12.12 -11.07 -6.05
CA PHE A 135 -11.69 -11.63 -7.33
C PHE A 135 -12.25 -13.04 -7.57
N TRP A 136 -12.15 -13.93 -6.57
CA TRP A 136 -12.71 -15.28 -6.64
C TRP A 136 -14.23 -15.28 -6.74
N ALA A 137 -14.93 -14.40 -6.01
CA ALA A 137 -16.39 -14.30 -6.08
C ALA A 137 -16.89 -13.92 -7.48
N MET A 138 -16.11 -13.15 -8.24
CA MET A 138 -16.45 -12.74 -9.61
C MET A 138 -15.98 -13.75 -10.66
N HIS A 139 -14.84 -14.41 -10.43
CA HIS A 139 -14.20 -15.32 -11.39
C HIS A 139 -13.85 -16.69 -10.78
N PRO A 140 -14.81 -17.44 -10.20
CA PRO A 140 -14.50 -18.65 -9.44
C PRO A 140 -13.87 -19.75 -10.29
N TYR A 141 -14.15 -19.78 -11.61
CA TYR A 141 -13.59 -20.74 -12.56
C TYR A 141 -12.43 -20.18 -13.38
N GLY A 142 -11.88 -19.02 -12.99
CA GLY A 142 -10.73 -18.42 -13.68
C GLY A 142 -9.46 -19.25 -13.46
N GLU A 143 -8.74 -19.53 -14.54
CA GLU A 143 -7.46 -20.25 -14.52
C GLU A 143 -6.25 -19.31 -14.47
N MET A 144 -6.47 -18.02 -14.76
CA MET A 144 -5.40 -17.02 -14.80
C MET A 144 -4.83 -16.77 -13.39
N PRO A 145 -3.50 -16.94 -13.19
CA PRO A 145 -2.86 -16.66 -11.91
C PRO A 145 -2.90 -15.16 -11.57
N LEU A 146 -3.41 -14.83 -10.39
CA LEU A 146 -3.36 -13.48 -9.83
C LEU A 146 -2.08 -13.31 -9.01
N VAL A 147 -1.32 -12.25 -9.29
CA VAL A 147 -0.10 -11.85 -8.56
C VAL A 147 -0.07 -10.34 -8.37
N GLY A 148 0.61 -9.87 -7.32
CA GLY A 148 0.92 -8.45 -7.12
C GLY A 148 0.38 -7.88 -5.81
N ALA A 149 1.13 -6.94 -5.25
CA ALA A 149 0.79 -6.24 -3.99
C ALA A 149 -0.38 -5.25 -4.14
N SER A 150 -0.84 -5.00 -5.36
CA SER A 150 -1.77 -3.93 -5.73
C SER A 150 -3.13 -4.01 -5.01
N GLY A 151 -3.61 -5.21 -4.69
CA GLY A 151 -4.80 -5.41 -3.87
C GLY A 151 -4.66 -4.81 -2.47
N ALA A 152 -3.58 -5.18 -1.76
CA ALA A 152 -3.29 -4.64 -0.43
C ALA A 152 -3.02 -3.13 -0.46
N ILE A 153 -2.29 -2.65 -1.48
CA ILE A 153 -2.03 -1.22 -1.72
C ILE A 153 -3.34 -0.46 -1.95
N SER A 154 -4.29 -1.03 -2.71
CA SER A 154 -5.61 -0.44 -2.90
C SER A 154 -6.36 -0.30 -1.58
N GLY A 155 -6.20 -1.26 -0.67
CA GLY A 155 -6.66 -1.10 0.70
C GLY A 155 -6.03 0.08 1.44
N MET A 156 -4.74 0.30 1.28
CA MET A 156 -4.06 1.49 1.86
C MET A 156 -4.61 2.79 1.27
N MET A 157 -4.94 2.82 -0.02
CA MET A 157 -5.62 3.95 -0.66
C MET A 157 -7.02 4.19 -0.06
N GLY A 158 -7.78 3.12 0.17
CA GLY A 158 -9.08 3.18 0.86
C GLY A 158 -8.96 3.74 2.28
N ALA A 159 -7.96 3.30 3.04
CA ALA A 159 -7.65 3.85 4.36
C ALA A 159 -7.21 5.33 4.27
N ALA A 160 -6.37 5.68 3.30
CA ALA A 160 -5.91 7.06 3.09
C ALA A 160 -7.07 8.03 2.81
N ALA A 161 -8.07 7.58 2.03
CA ALA A 161 -9.29 8.34 1.77
C ALA A 161 -10.08 8.64 3.06
N ARG A 162 -10.08 7.72 4.03
CA ARG A 162 -10.72 7.92 5.35
C ARG A 162 -10.02 8.97 6.21
N TYR A 163 -8.72 9.18 6.01
CA TYR A 163 -7.98 10.30 6.62
C TYR A 163 -8.09 11.59 5.82
N GLY A 164 -8.76 11.57 4.66
CA GLY A 164 -8.84 12.70 3.73
C GLY A 164 -7.48 13.06 3.15
N PHE A 165 -6.55 12.10 3.05
CA PHE A 165 -5.16 12.30 2.63
C PHE A 165 -4.36 13.31 3.47
N ARG A 166 -4.81 13.61 4.70
CA ARG A 166 -4.11 14.52 5.60
C ARG A 166 -2.88 13.81 6.18
N ILE A 167 -1.70 14.41 5.99
CA ILE A 167 -0.43 13.88 6.47
C ILE A 167 0.17 14.88 7.45
N ASP A 168 0.54 14.39 8.63
CA ASP A 168 1.35 15.11 9.61
C ASP A 168 2.82 14.69 9.44
N ARG A 169 3.73 15.67 9.52
CA ARG A 169 5.19 15.49 9.43
C ARG A 169 5.92 16.08 10.64
N SER A 170 5.19 16.56 11.66
CA SER A 170 5.73 17.24 12.84
C SER A 170 6.74 16.40 13.64
N SER A 171 6.56 15.06 13.63
CA SER A 171 7.40 14.11 14.36
C SER A 171 8.59 13.57 13.56
N GLY A 172 8.94 14.20 12.42
CA GLY A 172 10.04 13.76 11.55
C GLY A 172 9.72 12.54 10.68
N SER A 173 8.48 12.04 10.72
CA SER A 173 7.97 10.98 9.85
C SER A 173 6.58 11.33 9.33
N ALA A 174 6.35 11.11 8.04
CA ALA A 174 5.03 11.32 7.44
C ALA A 174 4.05 10.25 7.97
N ALA A 175 3.00 10.65 8.67
CA ALA A 175 1.93 9.78 9.16
C ALA A 175 0.56 10.36 8.80
N PHE A 176 -0.46 9.52 8.62
CA PHE A 176 -1.82 10.05 8.45
C PHE A 176 -2.29 10.77 9.72
N ALA A 177 -2.94 11.92 9.55
CA ALA A 177 -3.25 12.84 10.64
C ALA A 177 -4.72 12.81 11.06
N GLY A 178 -4.93 12.93 12.37
CA GLY A 178 -6.25 13.02 12.99
C GLY A 178 -7.04 11.72 12.94
N GLU A 179 -8.26 11.80 13.46
CA GLU A 179 -9.20 10.68 13.47
C GLU A 179 -9.76 10.39 12.06
N PRO A 180 -10.06 9.11 11.73
CA PRO A 180 -10.73 8.74 10.49
C PRO A 180 -12.08 9.45 10.34
N LEU A 181 -12.18 10.33 9.34
CA LEU A 181 -13.33 11.21 9.09
C LEU A 181 -14.62 10.41 8.90
N PRO A 182 -15.83 10.86 9.27
CA PRO A 182 -17.07 10.14 8.94
C PRO A 182 -17.26 9.98 7.42
N ILE A 183 -17.88 8.87 6.97
CA ILE A 183 -18.04 8.57 5.52
C ILE A 183 -18.77 9.72 4.80
N ALA A 184 -19.81 10.28 5.41
CA ALA A 184 -20.55 11.41 4.86
C ALA A 184 -19.67 12.66 4.61
N ILE A 185 -18.62 12.86 5.41
CA ILE A 185 -17.65 13.94 5.21
C ILE A 185 -16.70 13.58 4.08
N VAL A 186 -16.16 12.35 4.07
CA VAL A 186 -15.26 11.86 3.02
C VAL A 186 -15.87 12.02 1.63
N LEU A 187 -17.15 11.67 1.46
CA LEU A 187 -17.87 11.78 0.19
C LEU A 187 -18.13 13.23 -0.27
N ARG A 188 -17.96 14.22 0.61
CA ARG A 188 -18.07 15.65 0.28
C ARG A 188 -16.72 16.31 -0.01
N LEU A 189 -15.61 15.63 0.29
CA LEU A 189 -14.28 16.17 0.04
C LEU A 189 -13.93 16.05 -1.44
N ARG A 190 -13.84 17.19 -2.13
CA ARG A 190 -13.49 17.26 -3.56
C ARG A 190 -12.20 16.49 -3.88
N GLY A 191 -11.14 16.68 -3.10
CA GLY A 191 -9.86 15.99 -3.32
C GLY A 191 -9.98 14.47 -3.25
N VAL A 192 -10.77 13.96 -2.30
CA VAL A 192 -11.02 12.51 -2.20
C VAL A 192 -11.85 12.02 -3.39
N MET A 193 -12.94 12.70 -3.73
CA MET A 193 -13.80 12.30 -4.84
C MET A 193 -13.06 12.35 -6.19
N THR A 194 -12.19 13.33 -6.42
CA THR A 194 -11.32 13.38 -7.59
C THR A 194 -10.38 12.18 -7.62
N PHE A 195 -9.72 11.87 -6.50
CA PHE A 195 -8.86 10.69 -6.41
C PHE A 195 -9.64 9.41 -6.72
N LEU A 196 -10.82 9.20 -6.10
CA LEU A 196 -11.64 8.01 -6.34
C LEU A 196 -12.10 7.91 -7.79
N GLY A 197 -12.51 9.03 -8.39
CA GLY A 197 -12.89 9.07 -9.80
C GLY A 197 -11.74 8.71 -10.73
N VAL A 198 -10.58 9.34 -10.57
CA VAL A 198 -9.38 9.06 -11.37
C VAL A 198 -8.91 7.63 -11.16
N TRP A 199 -8.82 7.17 -9.92
CA TRP A 199 -8.43 5.80 -9.58
C TRP A 199 -9.37 4.77 -10.21
N MET A 200 -10.68 4.97 -10.13
CA MET A 200 -11.67 4.07 -10.75
C MET A 200 -11.55 4.07 -12.27
N VAL A 201 -11.37 5.24 -12.90
CA VAL A 201 -11.17 5.33 -14.35
C VAL A 201 -9.92 4.59 -14.79
N ILE A 202 -8.79 4.75 -14.07
CA ILE A 202 -7.55 4.03 -14.38
C ILE A 202 -7.75 2.52 -14.22
N ASN A 203 -8.41 2.06 -13.16
CA ASN A 203 -8.69 0.64 -12.93
C ASN A 203 -9.56 0.05 -14.04
N LEU A 204 -10.63 0.75 -14.43
CA LEU A 204 -11.51 0.30 -15.50
C LEU A 204 -10.82 0.31 -16.86
N ALA A 205 -10.08 1.38 -17.18
CA ALA A 205 -9.34 1.51 -18.43
C ALA A 205 -8.28 0.42 -18.58
N THR A 206 -7.55 0.11 -17.50
CA THR A 206 -6.54 -0.95 -17.51
C THR A 206 -7.16 -2.34 -17.59
N GLY A 207 -8.31 -2.58 -16.95
CA GLY A 207 -9.07 -3.81 -17.13
C GLY A 207 -9.57 -4.00 -18.57
N LEU A 208 -10.11 -2.95 -19.19
CA LEU A 208 -10.57 -2.94 -20.58
C LEU A 208 -9.43 -3.13 -21.59
N LEU A 209 -8.28 -2.49 -21.36
CA LEU A 209 -7.08 -2.66 -22.20
C LEU A 209 -6.56 -4.09 -22.17
N GLY A 210 -6.69 -4.80 -21.05
CA GLY A 210 -6.35 -6.22 -20.95
C GLY A 210 -7.22 -7.16 -21.80
N LEU A 211 -8.31 -6.66 -22.40
CA LEU A 211 -9.12 -7.40 -23.36
C LEU A 211 -8.65 -7.17 -24.82
N ALA A 212 -7.73 -6.23 -25.05
CA ALA A 212 -7.22 -5.95 -26.38
C ALA A 212 -6.30 -7.09 -26.87
N PRO A 213 -6.45 -7.55 -28.12
CA PRO A 213 -5.58 -8.59 -28.68
C PRO A 213 -4.11 -8.17 -28.64
N GLY A 214 -3.24 -9.06 -28.14
CA GLY A 214 -1.79 -8.84 -28.09
C GLY A 214 -1.27 -8.07 -26.87
N ILE A 215 -2.13 -7.75 -25.89
CA ILE A 215 -1.70 -7.25 -24.58
C ILE A 215 -1.76 -8.40 -23.57
N ASP A 216 -0.59 -8.92 -23.20
CA ASP A 216 -0.46 -9.93 -22.16
C ASP A 216 -0.43 -9.28 -20.76
N GLY A 217 -1.14 -9.88 -19.80
CA GLY A 217 -1.18 -9.42 -18.40
C GLY A 217 -2.43 -8.60 -18.07
N GLN A 218 -3.57 -9.28 -17.91
CA GLN A 218 -4.80 -8.65 -17.44
C GLN A 218 -4.66 -8.12 -16.01
N ILE A 219 -5.04 -6.86 -15.83
CA ILE A 219 -5.08 -6.22 -14.52
C ILE A 219 -6.42 -6.57 -13.85
N ALA A 220 -6.35 -7.28 -12.73
CA ALA A 220 -7.51 -7.68 -11.93
C ALA A 220 -8.08 -6.48 -11.14
N TRP A 221 -8.78 -5.59 -11.82
CA TRP A 221 -9.40 -4.40 -11.25
C TRP A 221 -10.40 -4.75 -10.13
N GLU A 222 -11.06 -5.90 -10.18
CA GLU A 222 -11.94 -6.43 -9.14
C GLU A 222 -11.15 -6.66 -7.84
N ALA A 223 -9.94 -7.19 -7.94
CA ALA A 223 -9.06 -7.41 -6.81
C ALA A 223 -8.72 -6.06 -6.14
N HIS A 224 -8.47 -5.01 -6.92
CA HIS A 224 -8.21 -3.67 -6.40
C HIS A 224 -9.42 -3.11 -5.65
N ILE A 225 -10.64 -3.31 -6.17
CA ILE A 225 -11.88 -2.91 -5.48
C ILE A 225 -12.03 -3.63 -4.14
N GLY A 226 -11.79 -4.93 -4.09
CA GLY A 226 -11.93 -5.73 -2.87
C GLY A 226 -11.01 -5.23 -1.76
N GLY A 227 -9.73 -4.98 -2.11
CA GLY A 227 -8.77 -4.38 -1.20
C GLY A 227 -9.18 -2.99 -0.75
N PHE A 228 -9.56 -2.12 -1.70
CA PHE A 228 -9.99 -0.74 -1.42
C PHE A 228 -11.16 -0.68 -0.44
N VAL A 229 -12.22 -1.46 -0.69
CA VAL A 229 -13.41 -1.53 0.16
C VAL A 229 -13.04 -1.99 1.57
N ALA A 230 -12.25 -3.06 1.69
CA ALA A 230 -11.81 -3.54 2.99
C ALA A 230 -10.99 -2.51 3.77
N GLY A 231 -10.08 -1.80 3.11
CA GLY A 231 -9.31 -0.72 3.73
C GLY A 231 -10.18 0.47 4.14
N PHE A 232 -11.11 0.89 3.29
CA PHE A 232 -11.97 2.03 3.54
C PHE A 232 -12.92 1.80 4.72
N PHE A 233 -13.60 0.66 4.75
CA PHE A 233 -14.59 0.36 5.80
C PHE A 233 -13.97 -0.29 7.05
N GLY A 234 -12.88 -1.05 6.88
CA GLY A 234 -12.24 -1.82 7.95
C GLY A 234 -11.16 -1.06 8.73
N LEU A 235 -10.71 0.12 8.29
CA LEU A 235 -9.62 0.88 8.93
C LEU A 235 -9.76 1.03 10.45
N ARG A 236 -10.99 1.23 10.97
CA ARG A 236 -11.22 1.47 12.40
C ARG A 236 -10.81 0.30 13.30
N PHE A 237 -10.74 -0.92 12.78
CA PHE A 237 -10.26 -2.07 13.55
C PHE A 237 -8.73 -2.06 13.75
N PHE A 238 -8.02 -1.26 12.98
CA PHE A 238 -6.56 -1.17 12.99
C PHE A 238 -6.05 0.13 13.58
N ASP A 239 -6.84 1.21 13.54
CA ASP A 239 -6.37 2.52 13.95
C ASP A 239 -6.10 2.61 15.46
N ARG A 240 -5.09 3.39 15.84
CA ARG A 240 -4.81 3.75 17.24
C ARG A 240 -5.44 5.10 17.53
N PRO A 241 -6.17 5.32 18.63
CA PRO A 241 -6.56 6.69 19.01
C PRO A 241 -5.30 7.56 19.10
N GLN A 242 -5.30 8.75 18.48
CA GLN A 242 -4.23 9.73 18.77
C GLN A 242 -4.43 10.17 20.22
N ARG A 243 -3.44 9.93 21.09
CA ARG A 243 -3.45 10.53 22.42
C ARG A 243 -3.29 12.04 22.21
N SER A 244 -4.32 12.80 22.52
CA SER A 244 -4.20 14.23 22.73
C SER A 244 -3.32 14.41 23.96
N GLU A 245 -2.07 14.84 23.76
CA GLU A 245 -1.26 15.44 24.84
C GLU A 245 -1.82 16.81 25.22
#